data_AF-A0A960L6A9-F1
#
_entry.id   AF-A0A960L6A9-F1
#
_cell.length_a   1.000
_cell.length_b   1.000
_cell.length_c   1.000
_cell.angle_alpha   90.00
_cell.angle_beta   90.00
_cell.angle_gamma   90.00
#
_symmetry.space_group_name_H-M   'P 1'
#
loop_
_entity.id
_entity.type
_entity.pdbx_description
1 polymer ?
#
loop_
_entity_poly.entity_id
_entity_poly.type
_entity_poly.pdbx_seq_one_letter_code
_entity_poly.pdbx_strand_id
1 'polypeptide(L)'
;MTTKGVTAARSGNSVFGPLRIEWSVTEDSFAFRVLLYLSGQLVDQALLTRQQPNYPFDVQQGVTSAEGLLTAQFATSGQAQLLRGDFDYCIERSCQHYRGIIAMTGDVAADAENLSVEPSTGAGDD
;
A
#
# COMPACT_ATOMS: atom_id res chain seq x y z
N MET A 1 3.24 38.62 -3.54
CA MET A 1 2.60 37.49 -4.24
C MET A 1 3.07 36.23 -3.55
N THR A 2 2.25 35.65 -2.68
CA THR A 2 2.57 34.37 -2.04
C THR A 2 2.12 33.28 -3.00
N THR A 3 3.06 32.59 -3.62
CA THR A 3 2.77 31.37 -4.38
C THR A 3 2.11 30.39 -3.40
N LYS A 4 0.78 30.22 -3.50
CA LYS A 4 0.08 29.07 -2.93
C LYS A 4 0.77 27.85 -3.52
N GLY A 5 1.59 27.16 -2.72
CA GLY A 5 2.16 25.88 -3.09
C GLY A 5 1.00 24.95 -3.42
N VAL A 6 0.80 24.67 -4.71
CA VAL A 6 -0.11 23.63 -5.17
C VAL A 6 0.53 22.33 -4.70
N THR A 7 0.05 21.79 -3.58
CA THR A 7 0.45 20.46 -3.14
C THR A 7 -0.21 19.51 -4.13
N ALA A 8 0.56 18.98 -5.09
CA ALA A 8 0.01 18.05 -6.07
C ALA A 8 -0.62 16.86 -5.33
N ALA A 9 -1.92 16.61 -5.57
CA ALA A 9 -2.59 15.42 -5.07
C ALA A 9 -1.79 14.18 -5.49
N ARG A 10 -1.35 13.38 -4.51
CA ARG A 10 -0.58 12.17 -4.75
C ARG A 10 -1.52 10.98 -4.84
N SER A 11 -1.46 10.22 -5.93
CA SER A 11 -2.27 9.04 -6.15
C SER A 11 -1.54 8.00 -6.98
N GLY A 12 -1.96 6.74 -6.86
CA GLY A 12 -1.41 5.63 -7.64
C GLY A 12 -2.25 4.37 -7.49
N ASN A 13 -1.76 3.29 -8.08
CA ASN A 13 -2.33 1.96 -7.89
C ASN A 13 -1.25 0.88 -7.90
N SER A 14 -1.55 -0.26 -7.30
CA SER A 14 -0.71 -1.46 -7.31
C SER A 14 -1.58 -2.70 -7.55
N VAL A 15 -1.07 -3.64 -8.34
CA VAL A 15 -1.79 -4.84 -8.78
C VAL A 15 -1.06 -6.08 -8.27
N PHE A 16 -1.81 -6.97 -7.62
CA PHE A 16 -1.35 -8.21 -6.98
C PHE A 16 -2.24 -9.36 -7.43
N GLY A 17 -1.87 -10.01 -8.55
CA GLY A 17 -2.74 -10.97 -9.19
C GLY A 17 -4.12 -10.36 -9.51
N PRO A 18 -5.23 -10.87 -8.93
CA PRO A 18 -6.57 -10.36 -9.18
C PRO A 18 -6.95 -9.17 -8.29
N LEU A 19 -6.16 -8.84 -7.27
CA LEU A 19 -6.37 -7.72 -6.37
C LEU A 19 -5.70 -6.47 -6.95
N ARG A 20 -6.42 -5.35 -7.05
CA ARG A 20 -5.85 -4.03 -7.31
C ARG A 20 -6.20 -3.09 -6.18
N ILE A 21 -5.18 -2.41 -5.66
CA ILE A 21 -5.32 -1.39 -4.62
C ILE A 21 -5.03 -0.04 -5.25
N GLU A 22 -6.04 0.82 -5.34
CA GLU A 22 -5.86 2.22 -5.71
C GLU A 22 -5.76 3.06 -4.44
N TRP A 23 -4.93 4.10 -4.48
CA TRP A 23 -4.72 4.97 -3.33
C TRP A 23 -4.57 6.43 -3.74
N SER A 24 -5.00 7.33 -2.86
CA SER A 24 -4.76 8.76 -2.98
C SER A 24 -4.59 9.42 -1.61
N VAL A 25 -3.86 10.53 -1.57
CA VAL A 25 -3.76 11.39 -0.39
C VAL A 25 -4.79 12.51 -0.52
N THR A 26 -5.69 12.60 0.45
CA THR A 26 -6.68 13.67 0.49
C THR A 26 -6.01 15.00 0.88
N GLU A 27 -6.30 16.08 0.16
CA GLU A 27 -5.68 17.39 0.40
C GLU A 27 -5.98 17.96 1.80
N ASP A 28 -7.19 17.72 2.33
CA ASP A 28 -7.66 18.37 3.55
C ASP A 28 -7.16 17.71 4.84
N SER A 29 -7.09 16.38 4.87
CA SER A 29 -6.77 15.60 6.08
C SER A 29 -5.45 14.85 5.99
N PHE A 30 -4.75 14.95 4.85
CA PHE A 30 -3.54 14.18 4.54
C PHE A 30 -3.68 12.68 4.84
N ALA A 31 -4.91 12.15 4.70
CA ALA A 31 -5.26 10.76 4.90
C ALA A 31 -5.07 9.96 3.62
N PHE A 32 -4.81 8.65 3.75
CA PHE A 32 -4.87 7.74 2.61
C PHE A 32 -6.32 7.34 2.37
N ARG A 33 -6.87 7.67 1.21
CA ARG A 33 -8.06 7.01 0.67
C ARG A 33 -7.58 5.79 -0.10
N VAL A 34 -8.12 4.62 0.21
CA VAL A 34 -7.82 3.36 -0.47
C VAL A 34 -9.09 2.77 -1.07
N LEU A 35 -8.98 2.22 -2.28
CA LEU A 35 -10.05 1.52 -2.97
C LEU A 35 -9.53 0.11 -3.33
N LEU A 36 -10.27 -0.92 -2.93
CA LEU A 36 -9.95 -2.31 -3.20
C LEU A 36 -10.79 -2.81 -4.37
N TYR A 37 -10.12 -3.28 -5.42
CA TYR A 37 -10.75 -3.92 -6.55
C TYR A 37 -10.36 -5.39 -6.61
N LEU A 38 -11.33 -6.28 -6.76
CA LEU A 38 -11.09 -7.70 -7.01
C LEU A 38 -11.64 -8.04 -8.39
N SER A 39 -10.81 -8.66 -9.24
CA SER A 39 -11.19 -9.02 -10.62
C SER A 39 -11.80 -7.85 -11.42
N GLY A 40 -11.33 -6.63 -11.17
CA GLY A 40 -11.77 -5.39 -11.84
C GLY A 40 -13.02 -4.72 -11.26
N GLN A 41 -13.65 -5.30 -10.24
CA GLN A 41 -14.82 -4.75 -9.57
C GLN A 41 -14.42 -4.10 -8.24
N LEU A 42 -14.94 -2.91 -7.93
CA LEU A 42 -14.75 -2.30 -6.62
C LEU A 42 -15.47 -3.15 -5.57
N VAL A 43 -14.73 -3.67 -4.60
CA VAL A 43 -15.27 -4.55 -3.54
C VAL A 43 -15.28 -3.89 -2.16
N ASP A 44 -14.35 -2.97 -1.89
CA ASP A 44 -14.35 -2.20 -0.64
C ASP A 44 -13.54 -0.90 -0.75
N GLN A 45 -13.67 -0.01 0.23
CA GLN A 45 -12.94 1.24 0.33
C GLN A 45 -12.73 1.69 1.79
N ALA A 46 -11.63 2.40 2.06
CA ALA A 46 -11.37 2.95 3.39
C ALA A 46 -10.65 4.30 3.35
N LEU A 47 -10.74 5.02 4.47
CA LEU A 47 -9.98 6.22 4.74
C LEU A 47 -9.09 5.96 5.97
N LEU A 48 -7.78 5.82 5.75
CA LEU A 48 -6.81 5.59 6.80
C LEU A 48 -6.30 6.95 7.27
N THR A 49 -6.42 7.21 8.57
CA THR A 49 -6.01 8.46 9.22
C THR A 49 -4.99 8.18 10.31
N ARG A 50 -4.36 9.21 10.89
CA ARG A 50 -3.45 9.02 12.03
C ARG A 50 -4.11 8.33 13.23
N GLN A 51 -5.40 8.57 13.46
CA GLN A 51 -6.15 7.97 14.58
C GLN A 51 -6.61 6.54 14.25
N GLN A 52 -6.79 6.23 12.96
CA GLN A 52 -7.17 4.92 12.46
C GLN A 52 -6.26 4.55 11.27
N PRO A 53 -4.99 4.18 11.54
CA PRO A 53 -4.00 3.94 10.48
C PRO A 53 -4.12 2.54 9.88
N ASN A 54 -4.93 1.67 10.48
CA ASN A 54 -5.03 0.26 10.16
C ASN A 54 -6.39 -0.02 9.56
N TYR A 55 -6.40 -0.75 8.44
CA TYR A 55 -7.61 -1.17 7.76
C TYR A 55 -7.52 -2.67 7.45
N PRO A 56 -8.10 -3.53 8.30
CA PRO A 56 -8.26 -4.93 7.99
C PRO A 56 -9.34 -5.08 6.91
N PHE A 57 -9.13 -6.00 5.99
CA PHE A 57 -10.09 -6.32 4.93
C PHE A 57 -10.17 -7.84 4.73
N ASP A 58 -11.34 -8.29 4.29
CA ASP A 58 -11.62 -9.66 3.86
C ASP A 58 -12.69 -9.56 2.76
N VAL A 59 -12.29 -9.83 1.52
CA VAL A 59 -13.12 -9.62 0.33
C VAL A 59 -13.10 -10.86 -0.56
N GLN A 60 -14.27 -11.22 -1.10
CA GLN A 60 -14.42 -12.37 -1.99
C GLN A 60 -15.32 -12.04 -3.18
N GLN A 61 -14.93 -12.51 -4.36
CA GLN A 61 -15.74 -12.44 -5.57
C GLN A 61 -15.59 -13.74 -6.38
N GLY A 62 -16.63 -14.56 -6.38
CA GLY A 62 -16.62 -15.86 -7.02
C GLY A 62 -15.53 -16.76 -6.41
N VAL A 63 -14.60 -17.21 -7.26
CA VAL A 63 -13.47 -18.06 -6.86
C VAL A 63 -12.24 -17.26 -6.39
N THR A 64 -12.31 -15.94 -6.41
CA THR A 64 -11.20 -15.07 -6.02
C THR A 64 -11.45 -14.50 -4.63
N SER A 65 -10.43 -14.44 -3.80
CA SER A 65 -10.48 -13.75 -2.50
C SER A 65 -9.19 -12.97 -2.21
N ALA A 66 -9.28 -12.02 -1.28
CA ALA A 66 -8.13 -11.39 -0.66
C ALA A 66 -8.47 -10.97 0.78
N GLU A 67 -7.55 -11.22 1.70
CA GLU A 67 -7.72 -10.87 3.12
C GLU A 67 -6.40 -10.38 3.71
N GLY A 68 -6.47 -9.44 4.64
CA GLY A 68 -5.28 -8.98 5.36
C GLY A 68 -5.43 -7.57 5.89
N LEU A 69 -4.31 -6.85 5.94
CA LEU A 69 -4.20 -5.56 6.61
C LEU A 69 -3.47 -4.53 5.73
N LEU A 70 -4.11 -3.38 5.55
CA LEU A 70 -3.44 -2.17 5.09
C LEU A 70 -3.05 -1.30 6.30
N THR A 71 -1.81 -0.82 6.30
CA THR A 71 -1.27 0.04 7.36
C THR A 71 -0.70 1.32 6.77
N ALA A 72 -1.24 2.45 7.18
CA ALA A 72 -0.73 3.77 6.85
C ALA A 72 0.22 4.29 7.93
N GLN A 73 1.29 4.96 7.50
CA GLN A 73 2.18 5.71 8.38
C GLN A 73 2.11 7.20 8.06
N PHE A 74 2.17 8.00 9.11
CA PHE A 74 2.04 9.45 9.07
C PHE A 74 3.23 10.09 9.76
N ALA A 75 3.71 11.21 9.21
CA ALA A 75 4.69 12.05 9.86
C ALA A 75 4.14 12.61 11.18
N THR A 76 5.01 13.13 12.04
CA THR A 76 4.59 13.85 13.27
C THR A 76 3.66 15.02 12.97
N SER A 77 3.84 15.66 11.80
CA SER A 77 2.97 16.73 11.27
C SER A 77 1.57 16.26 10.86
N GLY A 78 1.32 14.95 10.82
CA GLY A 78 0.06 14.35 10.38
C GLY A 78 0.01 14.03 8.89
N GLN A 79 1.04 14.36 8.12
CA GLN A 79 1.07 14.06 6.68
C GLN A 79 1.22 12.56 6.42
N ALA A 80 0.39 11.97 5.55
CA ALA A 80 0.60 10.63 5.02
C ALA A 80 2.01 10.50 4.42
N GLN A 81 2.71 9.41 4.75
CA GLN A 81 4.06 9.12 4.23
C GLN A 81 4.15 7.79 3.49
N LEU A 82 3.50 6.74 4.03
CA LEU A 82 3.70 5.37 3.58
C LEU A 82 2.42 4.57 3.71
N LEU A 83 2.09 3.77 2.70
CA LEU A 83 1.07 2.73 2.77
C LEU A 83 1.73 1.38 2.59
N ARG A 84 1.51 0.46 3.54
CA ARG A 84 1.98 -0.92 3.51
C ARG A 84 0.81 -1.89 3.45
N GLY A 85 1.08 -3.06 2.86
CA GLY A 85 0.17 -4.20 2.88
C GLY A 85 0.84 -5.42 3.48
N ASP A 86 0.04 -6.20 4.21
CA ASP A 86 0.34 -7.55 4.68
C ASP A 86 -0.95 -8.36 4.48
N PHE A 87 -1.00 -9.14 3.41
CA PHE A 87 -2.25 -9.79 2.97
C PHE A 87 -1.99 -11.00 2.08
N ASP A 88 -3.00 -11.84 2.00
CA ASP A 88 -3.07 -12.97 1.08
C ASP A 88 -4.10 -12.66 -0.03
N TYR A 89 -3.83 -13.18 -1.22
CA TYR A 89 -4.80 -13.20 -2.32
C TYR A 89 -4.82 -14.57 -2.98
N CYS A 90 -6.01 -15.06 -3.30
CA CYS A 90 -6.23 -16.40 -3.80
C CYS A 90 -7.07 -16.40 -5.08
N ILE A 91 -6.75 -17.31 -6.00
CA ILE A 91 -7.63 -17.72 -7.11
C ILE A 91 -7.89 -19.21 -6.95
N GLU A 92 -9.17 -19.58 -6.81
CA GLU A 92 -9.65 -20.92 -6.49
C GLU A 92 -9.03 -21.49 -5.21
N ARG A 93 -7.89 -22.17 -5.32
CA ARG A 93 -7.14 -22.77 -4.20
C ARG A 93 -5.66 -22.39 -4.18
N SER A 94 -5.24 -21.50 -5.07
CA SER A 94 -3.86 -21.05 -5.18
C SER A 94 -3.73 -19.66 -4.56
N CYS A 95 -3.07 -19.59 -3.40
CA CYS A 95 -2.88 -18.36 -2.65
C CYS A 95 -1.45 -17.85 -2.75
N GLN A 96 -1.30 -16.54 -2.72
CA GLN A 96 -0.02 -15.86 -2.66
C GLN A 96 -0.05 -14.83 -1.53
N HIS A 97 1.06 -14.74 -0.81
CA HIS A 97 1.24 -13.80 0.28
C HIS A 97 2.02 -12.58 -0.19
N TYR A 98 1.56 -11.39 0.17
CA TYR A 98 2.27 -10.14 -0.06
C TYR A 98 2.53 -9.42 1.26
N ARG A 99 3.78 -8.98 1.44
CA ARG A 99 4.18 -8.11 2.54
C ARG A 99 5.14 -7.04 2.03
N GLY A 100 4.75 -5.78 2.06
CA GLY A 100 5.59 -4.72 1.49
C GLY A 100 4.97 -3.33 1.45
N ILE A 101 5.65 -2.44 0.71
CA ILE A 101 5.25 -1.05 0.47
C ILE A 101 4.36 -0.98 -0.78
N ILE A 102 3.18 -0.39 -0.63
CA ILE A 102 2.24 -0.10 -1.71
C ILE A 102 2.44 1.32 -2.24
N ALA A 103 2.66 2.30 -1.35
CA ALA A 103 2.77 3.71 -1.71
C ALA A 103 3.75 4.47 -0.83
N MET A 104 4.43 5.47 -1.41
CA MET A 104 5.22 6.48 -0.70
C MET A 104 4.80 7.88 -1.16
N THR A 105 4.56 8.78 -0.20
CA THR A 105 3.94 10.09 -0.44
C THR A 105 4.82 11.28 0.00
N GLY A 106 6.12 11.07 0.23
CA GLY A 106 7.14 12.12 0.33
C GLY A 106 8.21 11.99 -0.76
N ASP A 107 8.94 13.08 -1.06
CA ASP A 107 10.32 12.94 -1.55
C ASP A 107 11.06 12.21 -0.44
N VAL A 108 11.46 10.97 -0.67
CA VAL A 108 12.39 10.31 0.24
C VAL A 108 13.64 11.19 0.18
N ALA A 109 13.97 11.91 1.25
CA ALA A 109 15.36 12.31 1.41
C ALA A 109 16.15 11.02 1.21
N ALA A 110 17.01 11.00 0.21
CA ALA A 110 17.78 9.84 -0.22
C ALA A 110 18.79 9.45 0.86
N ASP A 111 18.29 8.96 1.98
CA ASP A 111 19.01 8.28 3.05
C ASP A 111 18.36 6.93 3.31
N ALA A 112 17.79 6.33 2.25
CA ALA A 112 17.89 4.89 2.09
C ALA A 112 19.36 4.60 1.79
N GLU A 113 20.22 4.69 2.82
CA GLU A 113 21.49 3.99 2.81
C GLU A 113 21.16 2.53 2.55
N ASN A 114 21.32 2.15 1.28
CA ASN A 114 21.77 0.87 0.80
C ASN A 114 21.73 -0.22 1.88
N LEU A 115 20.53 -0.77 2.13
CA LEU A 115 20.39 -2.08 2.74
C LEU A 115 21.01 -3.04 1.73
N SER A 116 22.32 -3.24 1.87
CA SER A 116 23.09 -4.25 1.18
C SER A 116 22.36 -5.57 1.36
N VAL A 117 21.65 -5.99 0.32
CA VAL A 117 21.26 -7.38 0.18
C VAL A 117 22.55 -8.08 -0.22
N GLU A 118 23.32 -8.52 0.76
CA GLU A 118 24.33 -9.52 0.50
C GLU A 118 23.58 -10.80 0.06
N PRO A 119 23.79 -11.29 -1.16
CA PRO A 119 23.32 -12.63 -1.49
C PRO A 119 24.08 -13.59 -0.58
N SER A 120 23.37 -14.24 0.33
CA SER A 120 23.87 -15.44 0.99
C SER A 120 23.97 -16.53 -0.08
N THR A 121 25.10 -16.60 -0.79
CA THR A 121 25.45 -17.74 -1.63
C THR A 121 25.76 -18.91 -0.70
N GLY A 122 24.71 -19.65 -0.36
CA GLY A 122 24.84 -21.00 0.15
C GLY A 122 25.30 -21.93 -0.97
N ALA A 123 26.46 -22.54 -0.74
CA ALA A 123 26.89 -23.87 -1.17
C ALA A 123 27.06 -24.19 -2.67
N GLY A 124 28.25 -24.69 -2.98
CA GLY A 124 28.48 -25.70 -4.02
C GLY A 124 29.72 -25.45 -4.86
N ASP A 125 30.85 -26.09 -4.54
CA ASP A 125 31.52 -27.04 -5.45
C ASP A 125 32.72 -27.75 -4.76
N ASP A 126 32.78 -29.06 -5.01
CA ASP A 126 33.77 -30.11 -4.66
C ASP A 126 33.87 -30.65 -3.21
#